data_AF-A0A431VCC7-F1
#
_entry.id   AF-A0A431VCC7-F1
#
_cell.length_a   1.000
_cell.length_b   1.000
_cell.length_c   1.000
_cell.angle_alpha   90.00
_cell.angle_beta   90.00
_cell.angle_gamma   90.00
#
_symmetry.space_group_name_H-M   'P 1'
#
loop_
_entity.id
_entity.type
_entity.pdbx_description
1 polymer ?
#
loop_
_entity_poly.entity_id
_entity_poly.type
_entity_poly.pdbx_seq_one_letter_code
_entity_poly.pdbx_strand_id
1 'polypeptide(L)'
;MSNASSKTSAASILRGSLVPLLVVAFWQALSSSGLINPVVLPSPVAVVVRWWAYLLPSEAYDPAQSGWFLWALSGEMLTDAWSSLYRVVLGFAVGAGLALPLGLVMGTSERAYGLMDPLLQ
;
A
#
# COMPACT_ATOMS: atom_id res chain seq x y z
N MET A 1 18.86 11.01 -35.52
CA MET A 1 18.55 10.50 -34.16
C MET A 1 19.58 11.10 -33.21
N SER A 2 19.22 12.17 -32.48
CA SER A 2 20.10 12.81 -31.48
C SER A 2 19.44 12.67 -30.12
N ASN A 3 19.94 11.74 -29.30
CA ASN A 3 19.52 11.57 -27.92
C ASN A 3 20.28 12.57 -27.05
N ALA A 4 19.64 13.69 -26.71
CA ALA A 4 20.13 14.59 -25.68
C ALA A 4 19.94 13.91 -24.31
N SER A 5 21.00 13.33 -23.79
CA SER A 5 21.06 12.90 -22.39
C SER A 5 21.06 14.16 -21.51
N SER A 6 19.91 14.50 -20.94
CA SER A 6 19.79 15.58 -19.97
C SER A 6 20.57 15.19 -18.72
N LYS A 7 21.81 15.68 -18.60
CA LYS A 7 22.57 15.61 -17.35
C LYS A 7 21.86 16.50 -16.34
N THR A 8 21.01 15.92 -15.50
CA THR A 8 20.35 16.63 -14.40
C THR A 8 21.43 17.13 -13.45
N SER A 9 21.81 18.40 -13.58
CA SER A 9 22.79 19.04 -12.70
C SER A 9 22.18 19.20 -11.31
N ALA A 10 22.97 19.06 -10.25
CA ALA A 10 22.54 19.27 -8.87
C ALA A 10 21.83 20.64 -8.70
N ALA A 11 22.24 21.66 -9.44
CA ALA A 11 21.62 22.98 -9.47
C ALA A 11 20.18 22.96 -10.06
N SER A 12 19.90 22.09 -11.03
CA SER A 12 18.56 21.93 -11.62
C SER A 12 17.61 21.19 -10.67
N ILE A 13 18.15 20.22 -9.92
CA ILE A 13 17.39 19.50 -8.88
C ILE A 13 17.06 20.45 -7.71
N LEU A 14 18.02 21.26 -7.27
CA LEU A 14 17.82 22.28 -6.22
C LEU A 14 16.77 23.34 -6.60
N ARG A 15 16.77 23.79 -7.86
CA ARG A 15 15.73 24.72 -8.35
C ARG A 15 14.37 24.05 -8.45
N GLY A 16 14.32 22.78 -8.89
CA GLY A 16 13.09 22.00 -8.96
C GLY A 16 12.51 21.64 -7.58
N SER A 17 13.34 21.42 -6.57
CA SER A 17 12.91 21.07 -5.21
C SER A 17 12.50 22.28 -4.37
N LEU A 18 12.81 23.51 -4.80
CA LEU A 18 12.46 24.73 -4.07
C LEU A 18 10.94 24.84 -3.83
N VAL A 19 10.14 24.59 -4.88
CA VAL A 19 8.67 24.66 -4.80
C VAL A 19 8.09 23.65 -3.79
N PRO A 20 8.37 22.33 -3.88
CA PRO A 20 7.85 21.38 -2.90
C PRO A 20 8.37 21.64 -1.48
N LEU A 21 9.61 22.10 -1.31
CA LEU A 21 10.14 22.46 0.00
C LEU A 21 9.39 23.65 0.62
N LEU A 22 9.06 24.68 -0.16
CA LEU A 22 8.27 25.80 0.31
C LEU A 22 6.85 25.39 0.70
N VAL A 23 6.23 24.48 -0.06
CA VAL A 23 4.90 23.93 0.27
C VAL A 23 4.96 23.15 1.58
N VAL A 24 5.97 22.29 1.77
CA VAL A 24 6.15 21.54 3.02
C VAL A 24 6.44 22.46 4.20
N ALA A 25 7.25 23.50 4.02
CA ALA A 25 7.56 24.47 5.06
C ALA A 25 6.32 25.29 5.46
N PHE A 26 5.51 25.72 4.49
CA PHE A 26 4.24 26.39 4.73
C PHE A 26 3.25 25.47 5.46
N TRP A 27 3.15 24.21 5.03
CA TRP A 27 2.33 23.21 5.70
C TRP A 27 2.77 22.96 7.15
N GLN A 28 4.08 22.82 7.39
CA GLN A 28 4.64 22.69 8.74
C GLN A 28 4.28 23.89 9.62
N ALA A 29 4.41 25.11 9.10
CA ALA A 29 4.11 26.34 9.82
C ALA A 29 2.61 26.47 10.16
N LEU A 30 1.73 26.08 9.23
CA LEU A 30 0.29 26.06 9.47
C LEU A 30 -0.09 25.02 10.54
N SER A 31 0.43 23.80 10.44
CA SER A 31 0.17 22.75 11.43
C SER A 31 0.72 23.06 12.82
N SER A 32 1.86 23.77 12.92
CA SER A 32 2.47 24.11 14.23
C SER A 32 1.88 25.35 14.89
N SER A 33 1.14 26.17 14.15
CA SER A 33 0.54 27.42 14.66
C SER A 33 -0.64 27.22 15.62
N GLY A 34 -1.16 26.00 15.77
CA GLY A 34 -2.32 25.70 16.62
C GLY A 34 -3.66 26.22 16.09
N LEU A 35 -3.67 26.89 14.92
CA LEU A 35 -4.87 27.41 14.26
C LEU A 35 -5.77 26.31 13.68
N ILE A 36 -5.20 25.13 13.41
CA ILE A 36 -5.89 24.01 12.77
C ILE A 36 -5.83 22.80 13.70
N ASN A 37 -6.95 22.10 13.84
CA ASN A 37 -7.02 20.89 14.67
C ASN A 37 -5.96 19.87 14.19
N PRO A 38 -5.02 19.44 15.05
CA PRO A 38 -3.94 18.54 14.67
C PRO A 38 -4.41 17.15 14.24
N VAL A 39 -5.65 16.77 14.56
CA VAL A 39 -6.28 15.54 14.06
C VAL A 39 -6.64 15.67 12.57
N VAL A 40 -7.02 16.86 12.13
CA VAL A 40 -7.42 17.14 10.74
C VAL A 40 -6.20 17.38 9.86
N LEU A 41 -5.16 18.03 10.40
CA LEU A 41 -3.99 18.44 9.62
C LEU A 41 -2.68 18.22 10.40
N PRO A 42 -2.25 16.95 10.57
CA PRO A 42 -1.00 16.62 11.26
C PRO A 42 0.19 17.26 10.52
N SER A 43 1.21 17.65 11.27
CA SER A 43 2.41 18.25 10.67
C SER A 43 3.12 17.26 9.75
N PRO A 44 3.78 17.72 8.67
CA PRO A 44 4.55 16.85 7.78
C PRO A 44 5.58 16.03 8.55
N VAL A 45 6.21 16.60 9.58
CA VAL A 45 7.12 15.87 10.47
C VAL A 45 6.39 14.76 11.24
N ALA A 46 5.20 15.03 11.78
CA ALA A 46 4.41 14.02 12.48
C ALA A 46 4.00 12.86 11.56
N VAL A 47 3.73 13.15 10.28
CA VAL A 47 3.46 12.10 9.28
C VAL A 47 4.70 11.22 9.11
N VAL A 48 5.88 11.81 8.90
CA VAL A 48 7.13 11.03 8.74
C VAL A 48 7.47 10.22 9.99
N VAL A 49 7.32 10.81 11.18
CA VAL A 49 7.54 10.11 12.46
C VAL A 49 6.58 8.94 12.61
N ARG A 50 5.31 9.12 12.26
CA ARG A 50 4.30 8.05 12.36
C ARG A 50 4.56 6.94 11.35
N TRP A 51 4.99 7.29 10.13
CA TRP A 51 5.45 6.32 9.14
C TRP A 51 6.64 5.51 9.64
N TRP A 52 7.64 6.17 10.25
CA TRP A 52 8.79 5.49 10.82
C TRP A 52 8.41 4.62 12.03
N ALA A 53 7.52 5.11 12.90
CA ALA A 53 7.03 4.38 14.05
C ALA A 53 6.25 3.12 13.66
N TYR A 54 5.44 3.18 12.59
CA TYR A 54 4.71 2.02 12.07
C TYR A 54 5.60 0.98 11.38
N LEU A 55 6.81 1.34 10.98
CA LEU A 55 7.80 0.35 10.51
C LEU A 55 8.42 -0.46 11.66
N LEU A 56 8.30 0.01 12.90
CA LEU A 56 8.80 -0.69 14.09
C LEU A 56 7.66 -1.47 14.76
N PRO A 57 7.94 -2.63 15.39
CA PRO A 57 6.97 -3.29 16.27
C PRO A 57 6.51 -2.32 17.36
N SER A 58 5.20 -2.09 17.46
CA SER A 58 4.59 -1.16 18.42
C SER A 58 4.61 -1.69 19.87
N GLU A 59 4.80 -2.99 20.05
CA GLU A 59 4.91 -3.67 21.33
C GLU A 59 6.38 -3.82 21.76
N ALA A 60 6.67 -3.61 23.05
CA ALA A 60 8.01 -3.87 23.59
C ALA A 60 8.30 -5.38 23.54
N TYR A 61 9.54 -5.77 23.20
CA TYR A 61 9.94 -7.17 23.18
C TYR A 61 9.84 -7.78 24.58
N ASP A 62 8.91 -8.70 24.77
CA ASP A 62 8.79 -9.52 25.97
C ASP A 62 9.28 -10.96 25.68
N PRO A 63 10.45 -11.37 26.21
CA PRO A 63 11.00 -12.71 26.03
C PRO A 63 10.11 -13.84 26.59
N ALA A 64 9.16 -13.51 27.48
CA ALA A 64 8.24 -14.48 28.07
C ALA A 64 7.07 -14.84 27.14
N GLN A 65 6.74 -13.99 26.15
CA GLN A 65 5.56 -14.15 25.30
C GLN A 65 5.89 -14.67 23.90
N SER A 66 7.04 -14.29 23.34
CA SER A 66 7.42 -14.70 21.99
C SER A 66 8.93 -14.73 21.79
N GLY A 67 9.39 -15.57 20.86
CA GLY A 67 10.78 -15.54 20.41
C GLY A 67 11.06 -14.26 19.62
N TRP A 68 12.27 -13.72 19.75
CA TRP A 68 12.71 -12.48 19.08
C TRP A 68 12.35 -12.40 17.59
N PHE A 69 12.47 -13.51 16.86
CA PHE A 69 12.12 -13.57 15.43
C PHE A 69 10.64 -13.34 15.17
N LEU A 70 9.75 -13.87 16.01
CA LEU A 70 8.31 -13.71 15.86
C LEU A 70 7.87 -12.30 16.23
N TRP A 71 8.49 -11.70 17.25
CA TRP A 71 8.27 -10.29 17.61
C TRP A 71 8.77 -9.31 16.54
N ALA A 72 9.95 -9.57 15.95
CA ALA A 72 10.49 -8.72 14.88
C ALA A 72 9.60 -8.75 13.62
N LEU A 73 8.88 -9.85 13.39
CA LEU A 73 7.92 -10.02 12.30
C LEU A 73 6.48 -9.60 12.69
N SER A 74 6.18 -9.31 13.95
CA SER A 74 4.84 -8.93 14.40
C SER A 74 4.57 -7.42 14.29
N GLY A 75 5.23 -6.73 13.35
CA GLY A 75 4.95 -5.32 13.09
C GLY A 75 3.52 -5.11 12.59
N GLU A 76 2.83 -4.10 13.11
CA GLU A 76 1.42 -3.79 12.82
C GLU A 76 1.14 -3.76 11.30
N MET A 77 2.04 -3.13 10.51
CA MET A 77 1.94 -3.11 9.04
C MET A 77 2.01 -4.48 8.38
N LEU A 78 2.83 -5.41 8.87
CA LEU A 78 2.95 -6.74 8.25
C LEU A 78 1.70 -7.57 8.55
N THR A 79 1.15 -7.45 9.75
CA THR A 79 -0.12 -8.08 10.13
C THR A 79 -1.29 -7.53 9.30
N ASP A 80 -1.35 -6.21 9.07
CA ASP A 80 -2.38 -5.58 8.24
C ASP A 80 -2.24 -5.94 6.76
N ALA A 81 -1.00 -5.95 6.25
CA ALA A 81 -0.70 -6.39 4.89
C ALA A 81 -1.08 -7.86 4.70
N TRP A 82 -0.77 -8.72 5.68
CA TRP A 82 -1.15 -10.13 5.65
C TRP A 82 -2.66 -10.33 5.70
N SER A 83 -3.38 -9.60 6.55
CA SER A 83 -4.85 -9.63 6.61
C SER A 83 -5.48 -9.25 5.26
N SER A 84 -4.94 -8.21 4.62
CA SER A 84 -5.38 -7.76 3.30
C SER A 84 -5.08 -8.82 2.22
N LEU A 85 -3.87 -9.38 2.22
CA LEU A 85 -3.45 -10.41 1.27
C LEU A 85 -4.25 -11.70 1.44
N TYR A 86 -4.46 -12.14 2.68
CA TYR A 86 -5.23 -13.33 3.04
C TYR A 86 -6.64 -13.26 2.46
N ARG A 87 -7.31 -12.12 2.60
CA ARG A 87 -8.65 -11.92 2.04
C ARG A 87 -8.66 -12.00 0.51
N VAL A 88 -7.66 -11.41 -0.17
CA VAL A 88 -7.54 -11.47 -1.64
C VAL A 88 -7.28 -12.90 -2.11
N VAL A 89 -6.35 -13.60 -1.48
CA VAL A 89 -5.99 -14.98 -1.83
C VAL A 89 -7.18 -15.92 -1.60
N LEU A 90 -7.92 -15.75 -0.50
CA LEU A 90 -9.15 -16.52 -0.26
C LEU A 90 -10.21 -16.24 -1.31
N GLY A 91 -10.49 -14.96 -1.59
CA GLY A 91 -11.48 -14.59 -2.61
C GLY A 91 -11.10 -15.14 -3.99
N PHE A 92 -9.81 -15.07 -4.34
CA PHE A 92 -9.29 -15.66 -5.57
C PHE A 92 -9.40 -17.18 -5.58
N ALA A 93 -9.03 -17.86 -4.49
CA ALA A 93 -9.10 -19.32 -4.41
C ALA A 93 -10.55 -19.84 -4.52
N VAL A 94 -11.50 -19.17 -3.84
CA VAL A 94 -12.92 -19.48 -3.96
C VAL A 94 -13.43 -19.19 -5.37
N GLY A 95 -13.11 -18.02 -5.92
CA GLY A 95 -13.50 -17.63 -7.28
C GLY A 95 -12.94 -18.57 -8.35
N ALA A 96 -11.64 -18.85 -8.31
CA ALA A 96 -10.97 -19.78 -9.21
C ALA A 96 -11.50 -21.21 -9.04
N GLY A 97 -11.76 -21.64 -7.80
CA GLY A 97 -12.33 -22.95 -7.52
C GLY A 97 -13.71 -23.17 -8.14
N LEU A 98 -14.52 -22.11 -8.30
CA LEU A 98 -15.81 -22.17 -8.98
C LEU A 98 -15.69 -21.94 -10.49
N ALA A 99 -14.87 -20.96 -10.89
CA ALA A 99 -14.72 -20.56 -12.29
C ALA A 99 -13.97 -21.59 -13.13
N LEU A 100 -12.96 -22.28 -12.58
CA LEU A 100 -12.18 -23.26 -13.35
C LEU A 100 -13.00 -24.49 -13.75
N PRO A 101 -13.77 -25.15 -12.85
CA PRO A 101 -14.65 -26.24 -13.25
C PRO A 101 -15.73 -25.79 -14.24
N LEU A 102 -16.37 -24.64 -14.01
CA LEU A 102 -17.37 -24.08 -14.93
C LEU A 102 -16.78 -23.81 -16.31
N GLY A 103 -15.63 -23.15 -16.37
CA GLY A 103 -14.93 -22.87 -17.63
C GLY A 103 -14.50 -24.14 -18.36
N LEU A 104 -14.02 -25.16 -17.64
CA LEU A 104 -13.67 -26.45 -18.24
C LEU A 104 -14.89 -27.19 -18.79
N VAL A 105 -16.01 -27.20 -18.07
CA VAL A 105 -17.27 -27.83 -18.50
C VAL A 105 -17.84 -27.10 -19.73
N MET A 106 -17.79 -25.76 -19.74
CA MET A 106 -18.17 -24.96 -20.91
C MET A 106 -17.26 -25.21 -22.12
N GLY A 107 -15.95 -25.40 -21.90
CA GLY A 107 -14.99 -25.67 -22.98
C GLY A 107 -15.06 -27.08 -23.56
N THR A 108 -15.64 -28.04 -22.84
CA THR A 108 -15.72 -29.46 -23.26
C THR A 108 -17.11 -29.88 -23.74
N SER A 109 -18.16 -29.07 -23.50
CA SER A 109 -19.55 -29.41 -23.82
C SER A 109 -20.31 -28.25 -24.46
N GLU A 110 -20.78 -28.45 -25.71
CA GLU A 110 -21.61 -27.46 -26.40
C GLU A 110 -22.93 -27.16 -25.70
N ARG A 111 -23.47 -28.13 -24.92
CA ARG A 111 -24.69 -27.91 -24.13
C ARG A 111 -24.47 -26.95 -22.97
N ALA A 112 -23.32 -27.05 -22.29
CA ALA A 112 -22.98 -26.16 -21.20
C ALA A 112 -22.65 -24.76 -21.71
N TYR A 113 -21.97 -24.67 -22.86
CA TYR A 113 -21.74 -23.42 -23.55
C TYR A 113 -23.05 -22.70 -23.90
N GLY A 114 -24.00 -23.39 -24.55
CA GLY A 114 -25.28 -22.79 -24.94
C GLY A 114 -26.18 -22.34 -23.79
N LEU A 115 -26.04 -22.92 -22.58
CA LEU A 115 -26.76 -22.46 -21.39
C LEU A 115 -26.13 -21.21 -20.74
N MET A 116 -24.83 -21.03 -20.89
CA MET A 116 -24.08 -19.93 -20.28
C MET A 116 -23.89 -18.73 -21.21
N ASP A 117 -23.91 -18.94 -22.54
CA ASP A 117 -23.83 -17.91 -23.57
C ASP A 117 -24.80 -16.72 -23.37
N PRO A 118 -26.08 -16.92 -22.97
CA PRO A 118 -27.01 -15.82 -22.71
C PRO A 118 -26.69 -14.98 -21.47
N LEU A 119 -25.89 -15.51 -20.53
CA LEU A 119 -25.49 -14.83 -19.30
C LEU A 119 -24.17 -14.07 -19.46
N LEU A 120 -23.43 -14.34 -20.53
CA LEU A 120 -22.10 -13.78 -20.80
C LEU A 120 -22.10 -12.69 -21.87
N GLN A 121 -23.22 -12.50 -22.58
CA GLN A 121 -23.46 -11.35 -23.47
C GLN A 121 -23.94 -10.14 -22.67
#